data_AF-A0A3B0RIW2-F1
#
_entry.id   AF-A0A3B0RIW2-F1
#
_cell.length_a   1.000
_cell.length_b   1.000
_cell.length_c   1.000
_cell.angle_alpha   90.00
_cell.angle_beta   90.00
_cell.angle_gamma   90.00
#
_symmetry.space_group_name_H-M   'P 1'
#
loop_
_entity.id
_entity.type
_entity.pdbx_description
1 polymer ?
#
loop_
_entity_poly.entity_id
_entity_poly.type
_entity_poly.pdbx_seq_one_letter_code
_entity_poly.pdbx_strand_id
1 'polypeptide(L)'
;MAEKSKKANWVNVVLFFSLALNFFVVGYLVSDTRMFRNLHDRKIFHKRPDVRIVDFFPRSEKKKFRKFMRQQHEKLMPVQRDLSKSQREIFKAISKREVDEAELRQAFEKYQVSNDRLQNTINEMVIEMVMDMDYDTRRKIIMRGEKAHERWKMMRERWQKNKK
;
A
#
# COMPACT_ATOMS: atom_id res chain seq x y z
N MET A 1 -62.50 -19.50 4.47
CA MET A 1 -61.18 -19.87 5.02
C MET A 1 -60.00 -19.62 4.05
N ALA A 2 -60.12 -18.73 3.06
CA ALA A 2 -59.09 -18.55 2.01
C ALA A 2 -58.14 -17.35 2.21
N GLU A 3 -58.44 -16.41 3.12
CA GLU A 3 -57.60 -15.21 3.32
C GLU A 3 -56.39 -15.43 4.23
N LYS A 4 -56.45 -16.38 5.17
CA LYS A 4 -55.34 -16.65 6.10
C LYS A 4 -54.10 -17.25 5.40
N SER A 5 -54.27 -17.99 4.30
CA SER A 5 -53.12 -18.63 3.61
C SER A 5 -52.26 -17.62 2.82
N LYS A 6 -52.88 -16.59 2.22
CA LYS A 6 -52.13 -15.51 1.52
C LYS A 6 -51.26 -14.69 2.48
N LYS A 7 -51.75 -14.41 3.69
CA LYS A 7 -50.98 -13.69 4.73
C LYS A 7 -49.80 -14.52 5.26
N ALA A 8 -49.97 -15.83 5.46
CA ALA A 8 -48.89 -16.71 5.91
C ALA A 8 -47.74 -16.81 4.89
N ASN A 9 -48.08 -16.86 3.59
CA ASN A 9 -47.09 -16.84 2.52
C ASN A 9 -46.31 -15.52 2.45
N TRP A 10 -46.98 -14.38 2.70
CA TRP A 10 -46.32 -13.07 2.66
C TRP A 10 -45.36 -12.85 3.82
N VAL A 11 -45.74 -13.31 5.03
CA VAL A 11 -44.83 -13.28 6.20
C VAL A 11 -43.58 -14.12 5.93
N ASN A 12 -43.72 -15.31 5.33
CA ASN A 12 -42.57 -16.15 4.97
C ASN A 12 -41.65 -15.48 3.95
N VAL A 13 -42.22 -14.77 2.95
CA VAL A 13 -41.43 -14.03 1.95
C VAL A 13 -40.64 -12.90 2.60
N VAL A 14 -41.27 -12.10 3.48
CA VAL A 14 -40.59 -11.00 4.20
C VAL A 14 -39.49 -11.54 5.10
N LEU A 15 -39.75 -12.66 5.78
CA LEU A 15 -38.78 -13.29 6.69
C LEU A 15 -37.58 -13.82 5.91
N PHE A 16 -37.80 -14.49 4.77
CA PHE A 16 -36.74 -14.96 3.88
C PHE A 16 -35.92 -13.80 3.30
N PHE A 17 -36.58 -12.69 2.93
CA PHE A 17 -35.91 -11.50 2.42
C PHE A 17 -35.05 -10.83 3.50
N SER A 18 -35.54 -10.77 4.75
CA SER A 18 -34.75 -10.25 5.88
C SER A 18 -33.53 -11.13 6.18
N LEU A 19 -33.66 -12.45 6.03
CA LEU A 19 -32.56 -13.39 6.22
C LEU A 19 -31.52 -13.21 5.12
N ALA A 20 -31.98 -13.18 3.86
CA ALA A 20 -31.11 -12.96 2.70
C ALA A 20 -30.37 -11.63 2.78
N LEU A 21 -31.03 -10.57 3.23
CA LEU A 21 -30.41 -9.26 3.44
C LEU A 21 -29.32 -9.31 4.51
N ASN A 22 -29.56 -10.00 5.63
CA ASN A 22 -28.55 -10.18 6.68
C ASN A 22 -27.34 -10.99 6.18
N PHE A 23 -27.56 -12.11 5.48
CA PHE A 23 -26.47 -12.89 4.88
C PHE A 23 -25.72 -12.09 3.81
N PHE A 24 -26.42 -11.24 3.05
CA PHE A 24 -25.80 -10.34 2.08
C PHE A 24 -24.91 -9.31 2.75
N VAL A 25 -25.36 -8.66 3.83
CA VAL A 25 -24.56 -7.67 4.58
C VAL A 25 -23.33 -8.32 5.21
N VAL A 26 -23.49 -9.50 5.84
CA VAL A 26 -22.35 -10.23 6.43
C VAL A 26 -21.38 -10.70 5.35
N GLY A 27 -21.88 -11.26 4.25
CA GLY A 27 -21.07 -11.68 3.11
C GLY A 27 -20.33 -10.52 2.45
N TYR A 28 -20.99 -9.36 2.32
CA TYR A 28 -20.40 -8.14 1.79
C TYR A 28 -19.28 -7.63 2.71
N LEU A 29 -19.51 -7.52 4.03
CA LEU A 29 -18.47 -7.09 4.98
C LEU A 29 -17.25 -8.04 5.02
N VAL A 30 -17.48 -9.36 4.96
CA VAL A 30 -16.41 -10.36 4.91
C VAL A 30 -15.64 -10.31 3.58
N SER A 31 -16.34 -10.10 2.46
CA SER A 31 -15.73 -9.94 1.14
C SER A 31 -14.90 -8.66 1.06
N ASP A 32 -15.47 -7.54 1.53
CA ASP A 32 -14.87 -6.22 1.45
C ASP A 32 -13.59 -6.15 2.29
N THR A 33 -13.62 -6.65 3.53
CA THR A 33 -12.40 -6.75 4.37
C THR A 33 -11.31 -7.64 3.74
N ARG A 34 -11.68 -8.73 3.06
CA ARG A 34 -10.72 -9.62 2.38
C ARG A 34 -10.17 -9.02 1.08
N MET A 35 -11.01 -8.29 0.34
CA MET A 35 -10.66 -7.60 -0.90
C MET A 35 -9.73 -6.41 -0.60
N PHE A 36 -10.04 -5.63 0.43
CA PHE A 36 -9.17 -4.56 0.91
C PHE A 36 -7.84 -5.08 1.43
N ARG A 37 -7.81 -6.22 2.15
CA ARG A 37 -6.54 -6.82 2.62
C ARG A 37 -5.64 -7.25 1.46
N ASN A 38 -6.20 -7.90 0.43
CA ASN A 38 -5.45 -8.32 -0.75
C ASN A 38 -5.00 -7.14 -1.64
N LEU A 39 -5.78 -6.06 -1.69
CA LEU A 39 -5.40 -4.84 -2.38
C LEU A 39 -4.29 -4.09 -1.61
N HIS A 40 -4.35 -4.05 -0.28
CA HIS A 40 -3.29 -3.46 0.54
C HIS A 40 -1.98 -4.24 0.39
N ASP A 41 -1.99 -5.57 0.55
CA ASP A 41 -0.79 -6.41 0.45
C ASP A 41 -0.10 -6.33 -0.93
N ARG A 42 -0.87 -6.12 -2.01
CA ARG A 42 -0.33 -5.96 -3.36
C ARG A 42 0.01 -4.52 -3.74
N LYS A 43 -0.55 -3.51 -3.07
CA LYS A 43 -0.33 -2.08 -3.38
C LYS A 43 0.56 -1.32 -2.40
N ILE A 44 0.86 -1.83 -1.19
CA ILE A 44 1.78 -1.15 -0.26
C ILE A 44 3.17 -0.92 -0.91
N PHE A 45 3.56 -1.76 -1.88
CA PHE A 45 4.75 -1.56 -2.71
C PHE A 45 4.47 -0.82 -4.03
N HIS A 46 3.52 0.10 -4.07
CA HIS A 46 3.52 1.13 -5.12
C HIS A 46 4.76 2.01 -4.95
N LYS A 47 5.86 1.50 -5.53
CA LYS A 47 7.16 2.10 -5.83
C LYS A 47 7.50 3.38 -5.08
N ARG A 48 7.60 3.27 -3.75
CA ARG A 48 8.39 4.23 -2.98
C ARG A 48 9.78 4.34 -3.63
N PRO A 49 10.25 5.56 -3.97
CA PRO A 49 11.51 5.74 -4.72
C PRO A 49 12.68 5.02 -4.03
N ASP A 50 12.70 5.14 -2.73
CA ASP A 50 13.26 4.35 -1.65
C ASP A 50 13.66 2.90 -1.99
N VAL A 51 12.70 2.09 -2.48
CA VAL A 51 12.88 0.63 -2.68
C VAL A 51 13.14 0.32 -4.15
N ARG A 52 13.28 1.33 -5.03
CA ARG A 52 13.49 1.11 -6.47
C ARG A 52 14.77 0.39 -6.77
N ILE A 53 15.80 0.47 -5.91
CA ILE A 53 17.03 -0.28 -6.13
C ILE A 53 16.79 -1.81 -6.12
N VAL A 54 15.85 -2.28 -5.29
CA VAL A 54 15.45 -3.69 -5.21
C VAL A 54 14.78 -4.16 -6.50
N ASP A 55 14.16 -3.26 -7.28
CA ASP A 55 13.59 -3.62 -8.59
C ASP A 55 14.66 -4.08 -9.58
N PHE A 56 15.92 -3.73 -9.38
CA PHE A 56 17.03 -4.16 -10.24
C PHE A 56 17.71 -5.44 -9.76
N PHE A 57 17.40 -5.90 -8.55
CA PHE A 57 17.96 -7.13 -7.98
C PHE A 57 17.61 -8.36 -8.85
N PRO A 58 18.52 -9.36 -8.94
CA PRO A 58 18.18 -10.67 -9.50
C PRO A 58 16.97 -11.31 -8.80
N ARG A 59 16.29 -12.23 -9.49
CA ARG A 59 15.09 -12.88 -8.94
C ARG A 59 15.37 -13.63 -7.63
N SER A 60 16.55 -14.23 -7.48
CA SER A 60 17.00 -14.89 -6.25
C SER A 60 17.09 -13.90 -5.08
N GLU A 61 17.80 -12.79 -5.28
CA GLU A 61 17.99 -11.75 -4.26
C GLU A 61 16.68 -11.03 -3.91
N LYS A 62 15.78 -10.82 -4.89
CA LYS A 62 14.42 -10.33 -4.61
C LYS A 62 13.63 -11.26 -3.68
N LYS A 63 13.79 -12.58 -3.82
CA LYS A 63 13.12 -13.54 -2.92
C LYS A 63 13.71 -13.46 -1.51
N LYS A 64 15.04 -13.35 -1.38
CA LYS A 64 15.71 -13.14 -0.09
C LYS A 64 15.24 -11.84 0.57
N PHE A 65 15.19 -10.73 -0.18
CA PHE A 65 14.69 -9.45 0.32
C PHE A 65 13.26 -9.54 0.84
N ARG A 66 12.35 -10.19 0.11
CA ARG A 66 10.97 -10.39 0.61
C ARG A 66 10.93 -11.23 1.88
N LYS A 67 11.77 -12.26 2.00
CA LYS A 67 11.85 -13.08 3.22
C LYS A 67 12.39 -12.25 4.39
N PHE A 68 13.45 -11.48 4.14
CA PHE A 68 14.05 -10.60 5.13
C PHE A 68 13.06 -9.52 5.63
N MET A 69 12.37 -8.83 4.72
CA MET A 69 11.32 -7.87 5.06
C MET A 69 10.18 -8.49 5.89
N ARG A 70 9.82 -9.75 5.62
CA ARG A 70 8.84 -10.48 6.44
C ARG A 70 9.36 -10.77 7.84
N GLN A 71 10.63 -11.11 7.99
CA GLN A 71 11.26 -11.35 9.30
C GLN A 71 11.36 -10.05 10.10
N GLN A 72 11.64 -8.93 9.43
CA GLN A 72 11.69 -7.61 10.07
C GLN A 72 10.30 -6.96 10.22
N HIS A 73 9.22 -7.67 9.88
CA HIS A 73 7.87 -7.12 9.90
C HIS A 73 7.50 -6.54 11.27
N GLU A 74 7.81 -7.25 12.35
CA GLU A 74 7.53 -6.79 13.71
C GLU A 74 8.25 -5.48 14.05
N LYS A 75 9.45 -5.25 13.51
CA LYS A 75 10.19 -3.99 13.69
C LYS A 75 9.64 -2.86 12.81
N LEU A 76 9.16 -3.19 11.61
CA LEU A 76 8.60 -2.22 10.67
C LEU A 76 7.18 -1.78 11.05
N MET A 77 6.42 -2.65 11.71
CA MET A 77 5.02 -2.43 12.06
C MET A 77 4.77 -1.15 12.89
N PRO A 78 5.51 -0.88 13.98
CA PRO A 78 5.38 0.37 14.72
C PRO A 78 5.61 1.60 13.83
N VAL A 79 6.66 1.59 13.01
CA VAL A 79 7.01 2.71 12.15
C VAL A 79 5.93 2.94 11.07
N GLN A 80 5.36 1.87 10.52
CA GLN A 80 4.25 1.97 9.58
C GLN A 80 2.97 2.51 10.24
N ARG A 81 2.71 2.14 11.50
CA ARG A 81 1.58 2.66 12.27
C ARG A 81 1.74 4.16 12.53
N ASP A 82 2.93 4.62 12.88
CA ASP A 82 3.23 6.04 13.08
C ASP A 82 3.03 6.85 11.79
N LEU A 83 3.51 6.33 10.66
CA LEU A 83 3.27 6.95 9.35
C LEU A 83 1.79 7.00 8.99
N SER A 84 1.05 5.91 9.25
CA SER A 84 -0.40 5.88 9.00
C SER A 84 -1.14 6.87 9.89
N LYS A 85 -0.71 7.04 11.14
CA LYS A 85 -1.29 8.00 12.09
C LYS A 85 -1.04 9.43 11.64
N SER A 86 0.19 9.79 11.29
CA SER A 86 0.53 11.13 10.77
C SER A 86 -0.23 11.45 9.48
N GLN A 87 -0.41 10.48 8.59
CA GLN A 87 -1.22 10.67 7.39
C GLN A 87 -2.70 10.94 7.72
N ARG A 88 -3.27 10.28 8.75
CA ARG A 88 -4.62 10.58 9.23
C ARG A 88 -4.72 11.98 9.83
N GLU A 89 -3.67 12.48 10.49
CA GLU A 89 -3.64 13.84 11.01
C GLU A 89 -3.71 14.87 9.87
N ILE A 90 -2.99 14.65 8.77
CA ILE A 90 -3.09 15.49 7.55
C ILE A 90 -4.53 15.45 7.00
N PHE A 91 -5.11 14.26 6.82
CA PHE A 91 -6.48 14.14 6.32
C PHE A 91 -7.50 14.81 7.24
N LYS A 92 -7.30 14.71 8.55
CA LYS A 92 -8.14 15.39 9.54
C LYS A 92 -8.04 16.91 9.38
N ALA A 93 -6.83 17.46 9.27
CA ALA A 93 -6.61 18.90 9.12
C ALA A 93 -7.30 19.46 7.85
N ILE A 94 -7.19 18.78 6.71
CA ILE A 94 -7.83 19.24 5.45
C ILE A 94 -9.34 19.02 5.41
N SER A 95 -9.87 18.13 6.25
CA SER A 95 -11.31 17.83 6.32
C SER A 95 -12.12 18.89 7.10
N LYS A 96 -11.44 19.81 7.79
CA LYS A 96 -12.08 20.91 8.52
C LYS A 96 -12.72 21.91 7.56
N ARG A 97 -13.78 22.58 8.03
CA ARG A 97 -14.49 23.60 7.26
C ARG A 97 -13.59 24.78 6.88
N GLU A 98 -12.68 25.14 7.77
CA GLU A 98 -11.60 26.10 7.54
C GLU A 98 -10.27 25.39 7.79
N VAL A 99 -9.35 25.53 6.84
CA VAL A 99 -8.02 24.90 6.91
C VAL A 99 -7.09 25.82 7.68
N ASP A 100 -6.57 25.35 8.81
CA ASP A 100 -5.52 26.03 9.57
C ASP A 100 -4.14 25.65 8.98
N GLU A 101 -3.41 26.64 8.47
CA GLU A 101 -2.08 26.44 7.90
C GLU A 101 -1.08 25.90 8.94
N ALA A 102 -1.14 26.39 10.18
CA ALA A 102 -0.19 25.99 11.22
C ALA A 102 -0.40 24.53 11.63
N GLU A 103 -1.66 24.12 11.79
CA GLU A 103 -2.01 22.72 12.07
C GLU A 103 -1.61 21.80 10.90
N LEU A 104 -1.87 22.21 9.66
CA LEU A 104 -1.52 21.43 8.48
C LEU A 104 0.01 21.29 8.34
N ARG A 105 0.76 22.36 8.57
CA ARG A 105 2.24 22.34 8.56
C ARG A 105 2.78 21.38 9.62
N GLN A 106 2.25 21.44 10.83
CA GLN A 106 2.64 20.52 11.92
C GLN A 106 2.33 19.06 11.57
N ALA A 107 1.17 18.78 10.94
CA ALA A 107 0.83 17.45 10.49
C ALA A 107 1.79 16.92 9.40
N PHE A 108 2.21 17.79 8.47
CA PHE A 108 3.22 17.46 7.46
C PHE A 108 4.60 17.21 8.06
N GLU A 109 5.04 18.01 9.04
CA GLU A 109 6.31 17.79 9.73
C GLU A 109 6.35 16.43 10.43
N LYS A 110 5.29 16.07 11.16
CA LYS A 110 5.17 14.73 11.78
C LYS A 110 5.20 13.60 10.74
N TYR A 111 4.56 13.81 9.60
CA TYR A 111 4.58 12.85 8.49
C TYR A 111 5.99 12.69 7.92
N GLN A 112 6.72 13.79 7.70
CA GLN A 112 8.10 13.75 7.23
C GLN A 112 8.99 12.97 8.19
N VAL A 113 8.97 13.28 9.49
CA VAL A 113 9.74 12.56 10.51
C VAL A 113 9.42 11.06 10.50
N SER A 114 8.14 10.69 10.45
CA SER A 114 7.72 9.28 10.39
C SER A 114 8.17 8.59 9.10
N ASN A 115 8.12 9.31 7.98
CA ASN A 115 8.52 8.79 6.68
C ASN A 115 10.04 8.58 6.61
N ASP A 116 10.82 9.54 7.10
CA ASP A 116 12.29 9.46 7.15
C ASP A 116 12.75 8.30 8.04
N ARG A 117 12.07 8.07 9.17
CA ARG A 117 12.35 6.92 10.03
C ARG A 117 12.10 5.60 9.30
N LEU A 118 10.97 5.47 8.61
CA LEU A 118 10.69 4.29 7.79
C LEU A 118 11.73 4.12 6.69
N GLN A 119 12.14 5.23 6.08
CA GLN A 119 13.08 5.23 4.98
C GLN A 119 14.47 4.79 5.41
N ASN A 120 14.97 5.31 6.52
CA ASN A 120 16.25 4.91 7.09
C ASN A 120 16.25 3.43 7.47
N THR A 121 15.16 2.95 8.09
CA THR A 121 15.01 1.53 8.44
C THR A 121 15.09 0.63 7.19
N ILE A 122 14.44 1.01 6.09
CA ILE A 122 14.49 0.26 4.84
C ILE A 122 15.89 0.35 4.19
N ASN A 123 16.51 1.53 4.20
CA ASN A 123 17.85 1.74 3.65
C ASN A 123 18.89 0.85 4.35
N GLU A 124 18.86 0.77 5.67
CA GLU A 124 19.74 -0.12 6.46
C GLU A 124 19.58 -1.58 6.03
N MET A 125 18.33 -2.05 5.88
CA MET A 125 18.04 -3.40 5.41
C MET A 125 18.55 -3.66 4.00
N VAL A 126 18.44 -2.68 3.10
CA VAL A 126 18.97 -2.78 1.73
C VAL A 126 20.49 -2.79 1.74
N ILE A 127 21.14 -1.96 2.56
CA ILE A 127 22.59 -1.92 2.70
C ILE A 127 23.11 -3.28 3.17
N GLU A 128 22.54 -3.83 4.24
CA GLU A 128 22.89 -5.16 4.76
C GLU A 128 22.83 -6.21 3.66
N MET A 129 21.73 -6.25 2.89
CA MET A 129 21.60 -7.17 1.78
C MET A 129 22.61 -6.97 0.65
N VAL A 130 22.94 -5.71 0.31
CA VAL A 130 23.90 -5.40 -0.76
C VAL A 130 25.33 -5.75 -0.33
N MET A 131 25.65 -5.59 0.96
CA MET A 131 26.93 -5.99 1.52
C MET A 131 27.15 -7.50 1.41
N ASP A 132 26.10 -8.30 1.61
CA ASP A 132 26.14 -9.77 1.48
C ASP A 132 26.24 -10.28 0.04
N MET A 133 26.03 -9.43 -0.97
CA MET A 133 26.13 -9.83 -2.38
C MET A 133 27.58 -9.92 -2.86
N ASP A 134 27.84 -10.78 -3.84
CA ASP A 134 29.10 -10.76 -4.57
C ASP A 134 29.20 -9.53 -5.49
N TYR A 135 30.43 -9.19 -5.89
CA TYR A 135 30.71 -8.03 -6.73
C TYR A 135 30.01 -8.10 -8.09
N ASP A 136 29.97 -9.27 -8.74
CA ASP A 136 29.34 -9.41 -10.06
C ASP A 136 27.83 -9.22 -10.00
N THR A 137 27.19 -9.67 -8.92
CA THR A 137 25.77 -9.42 -8.66
C THR A 137 25.49 -7.93 -8.48
N ARG A 138 26.30 -7.23 -7.67
CA ARG A 138 26.19 -5.75 -7.52
C ARG A 138 26.38 -5.03 -8.85
N ARG A 139 27.36 -5.42 -9.65
CA ARG A 139 27.60 -4.84 -10.99
C ARG A 139 26.41 -5.03 -11.93
N LYS A 140 25.81 -6.22 -11.94
CA LYS A 140 24.59 -6.50 -12.74
C LYS A 140 23.40 -5.65 -12.31
N ILE A 141 23.28 -5.33 -11.02
CA ILE A 141 22.24 -4.43 -10.50
C ILE A 141 22.42 -3.02 -11.06
N ILE A 142 23.64 -2.48 -10.99
CA ILE A 142 23.97 -1.14 -11.52
C ILE A 142 23.64 -1.06 -13.01
N MET A 143 24.13 -2.01 -13.81
CA MET A 143 23.86 -2.04 -15.27
C MET A 143 22.35 -2.07 -15.60
N ARG A 144 21.56 -2.80 -14.80
CA ARG A 144 20.10 -2.82 -14.97
C ARG A 144 19.46 -1.49 -14.59
N GLY A 145 19.96 -0.83 -13.55
CA GLY A 145 19.54 0.50 -13.12
C GLY A 145 19.80 1.55 -14.19
N GLU A 146 21.01 1.60 -14.73
CA GLU A 146 21.40 2.52 -15.81
C GLU A 146 20.54 2.32 -17.06
N LYS A 147 20.39 1.07 -17.51
CA LYS A 147 19.54 0.75 -18.67
C LYS A 147 18.08 1.15 -18.45
N ALA A 148 17.58 1.02 -17.23
CA ALA A 148 16.24 1.49 -16.90
C ALA A 148 16.18 3.02 -16.95
N HIS A 149 17.15 3.72 -16.35
CA HIS A 149 17.22 5.18 -16.36
C HIS A 149 17.21 5.74 -17.79
N GLU A 150 18.03 5.19 -18.69
CA GLU A 150 18.07 5.60 -20.10
C GLU A 150 16.72 5.37 -20.80
N ARG A 151 16.04 4.26 -20.52
CA ARG A 151 14.69 4.02 -21.06
C ARG A 151 13.69 5.07 -20.58
N TRP A 152 13.71 5.42 -19.29
CA TRP A 152 12.84 6.45 -18.74
C TRP A 152 13.12 7.83 -19.36
N LYS A 153 14.41 8.17 -19.56
CA LYS A 153 14.83 9.40 -20.23
C LYS A 153 14.28 9.46 -21.66
N MET A 154 14.50 8.42 -22.47
CA MET A 154 13.97 8.34 -23.83
C MET A 154 12.44 8.45 -23.88
N MET A 155 11.72 7.79 -22.98
CA MET A 155 10.25 7.90 -22.94
C MET A 155 9.79 9.30 -22.58
N ARG A 156 10.45 9.96 -21.63
CA ARG A 156 10.14 11.34 -21.25
C ARG A 156 10.36 12.31 -22.41
N GLU A 157 11.47 12.16 -23.13
CA GLU A 157 11.78 12.98 -24.30
C GLU A 157 10.76 12.77 -25.43
N ARG A 158 10.37 11.52 -25.72
CA ARG A 158 9.30 11.22 -26.70
C ARG A 158 7.97 11.84 -26.30
N TRP A 159 7.60 11.75 -25.03
CA TRP A 159 6.35 12.32 -24.52
C TRP A 159 6.34 13.85 -24.61
N GLN A 160 7.47 14.50 -24.35
CA GLN A 160 7.61 15.95 -24.52
C GLN A 160 7.53 16.38 -25.99
N LYS A 161 8.13 15.60 -26.91
CA LYS A 161 8.06 15.87 -28.35
C LYS A 161 6.64 15.74 -28.90
N ASN A 162 5.87 14.75 -28.46
CA ASN A 162 4.49 14.51 -28.92
C ASN A 162 3.45 15.48 -28.32
N LYS A 163 3.84 16.35 -27.37
CA LYS A 163 2.99 17.37 -26.77
C LYS A 163 3.04 18.72 -27.50
N LYS A 164 4.01 18.92 -28.39
CA LYS A 164 4.13 20.09 -29.26
C LYS A 164 3.52 19.78 -30.62
#